data_AF-A0A1E7L808-F1
#
_entry.id   AF-A0A1E7L808-F1
#
_cell.length_a   1.000
_cell.length_b   1.000
_cell.length_c   1.000
_cell.angle_alpha   90.00
_cell.angle_beta   90.00
_cell.angle_gamma   90.00
#
_symmetry.space_group_name_H-M   'P 1'
#
loop_
_entity.id
_entity.type
_entity.pdbx_description
1 polymer ?
#
loop_
_entity_poly.entity_id
_entity_poly.type
_entity_poly.pdbx_seq_one_letter_code
_entity_poly.pdbx_strand_id
1 'polypeptide(L)'
;MAFGIDRLEAEVKNLADQLQALTTRVEALNSTFHIGLGETRTHVSSSAEETRALLNGALNETCTQLNDASNQTRQDLASRIEAVRADVSRLHLTESRPGPVTRSEPEPETQPEREPEPAPEPEPEPEPEPEPVPPPASQEAPTSHASDDGDGQRHLEALDAAARISTVRLACHRDLWAYLVENVAHERYFRVPDKVEALDHGRIRAALSGPSLIAALAVLRERQSSRTSGEEPGAGAQARVLYTSLSDALRDLTHGPRTVHDPHVDIHIDLRDPATPTAENDRPEDDPPADNPPGDGRPEDDGAS
;
A
#
# COMPACT_ATOMS: atom_id res chain seq x y z
N MET A 1 85.28 -27.99 4.84
CA MET A 1 83.93 -27.73 4.28
C MET A 1 82.82 -27.69 5.33
N ALA A 2 83.04 -28.12 6.59
CA ALA A 2 82.00 -28.15 7.63
C ALA A 2 81.46 -26.76 8.08
N PHE A 3 82.31 -25.74 8.16
CA PHE A 3 81.93 -24.40 8.64
C PHE A 3 80.87 -23.65 7.79
N GLY A 4 80.61 -24.07 6.55
CA GLY A 4 79.61 -23.43 5.70
C GLY A 4 78.18 -23.88 6.00
N ILE A 5 78.01 -25.12 6.48
CA ILE A 5 76.69 -25.73 6.71
C ILE A 5 76.08 -25.20 8.02
N ASP A 6 76.86 -25.17 9.11
CA ASP A 6 76.40 -24.67 10.40
C ASP A 6 75.95 -23.19 10.34
N ARG A 7 76.62 -22.39 9.50
CA ARG A 7 76.26 -20.99 9.27
C ARG A 7 74.94 -20.87 8.50
N LEU A 8 74.75 -21.70 7.48
CA LEU A 8 73.52 -21.71 6.71
C LEU A 8 72.32 -22.14 7.57
N GLU A 9 72.53 -23.13 8.44
CA GLU A 9 71.51 -23.60 9.38
C GLU A 9 71.10 -22.51 10.39
N ALA A 10 72.07 -21.75 10.90
CA ALA A 10 71.80 -20.61 11.78
C ALA A 10 71.03 -19.47 11.06
N GLU A 11 71.36 -19.18 9.81
CA GLU A 11 70.66 -18.18 9.00
C GLU A 11 69.22 -18.61 8.68
N VAL A 12 68.99 -19.89 8.33
CA VAL A 12 67.64 -20.43 8.09
C VAL A 12 66.80 -20.39 9.36
N LYS A 13 67.37 -20.73 10.52
CA LYS A 13 66.68 -20.65 11.81
C LYS A 13 66.28 -19.21 12.15
N ASN A 14 67.20 -18.26 11.96
CA ASN A 14 66.92 -16.84 12.15
C ASN A 14 65.80 -16.36 11.21
N LEU A 15 65.82 -16.78 9.94
CA LEU A 15 64.76 -16.44 8.99
C LEU A 15 63.40 -17.04 9.39
N ALA A 16 63.38 -18.28 9.90
CA ALA A 16 62.18 -18.92 10.40
C ALA A 16 61.61 -18.18 11.63
N ASP A 17 62.47 -17.79 12.58
CA ASP A 17 62.09 -17.00 13.74
C ASP A 17 61.54 -15.62 13.33
N GLN A 18 62.16 -14.98 12.32
CA GLN A 18 61.69 -13.71 11.76
C GLN A 18 60.34 -13.85 11.06
N LEU A 19 60.12 -14.92 10.28
CA LEU A 19 58.83 -15.18 9.63
C LEU A 19 57.74 -15.45 10.66
N GLN A 20 58.04 -16.20 11.72
CA GLN A 20 57.09 -16.45 12.80
C GLN A 20 56.73 -15.17 13.55
N ALA A 21 57.72 -14.32 13.85
CA ALA A 21 57.48 -13.01 14.46
C ALA A 21 56.65 -12.08 13.56
N LEU A 22 56.88 -12.12 12.23
CA LEU A 22 56.09 -11.35 11.27
C LEU A 22 54.63 -11.83 11.24
N THR A 23 54.40 -13.14 11.21
CA THR A 23 53.06 -13.73 11.23
C THR A 23 52.28 -13.32 12.47
N THR A 24 52.87 -13.45 13.66
CA THR A 24 52.23 -13.02 14.91
C THR A 24 51.92 -11.52 14.91
N ARG A 25 52.80 -10.70 14.33
CA ARG A 25 52.58 -9.25 14.23
C ARG A 25 51.45 -8.90 13.25
N VAL A 26 51.30 -9.63 12.14
CA VAL A 26 50.18 -9.46 11.21
C VAL A 26 48.87 -9.90 11.85
N GLU A 27 48.85 -11.02 12.57
CA GLU A 27 47.67 -11.48 13.31
C GLU A 27 47.24 -10.47 14.38
N ALA A 28 48.20 -9.93 15.12
CA ALA A 28 47.93 -8.88 16.11
C ALA A 28 47.35 -7.62 15.46
N LEU A 29 47.91 -7.19 14.31
CA LEU A 29 47.40 -6.03 13.57
C LEU A 29 45.99 -6.28 13.00
N ASN A 30 45.72 -7.49 12.52
CA ASN A 30 44.40 -7.86 12.02
C ASN A 30 43.37 -7.84 13.15
N SER A 31 43.74 -8.34 14.33
CA SER A 31 42.89 -8.32 15.52
C SER A 31 42.57 -6.90 15.96
N THR A 32 43.56 -6.00 16.05
CA THR A 32 43.31 -4.59 16.43
C THR A 32 42.48 -3.86 15.38
N PHE A 33 42.69 -4.15 14.10
CA PHE A 33 41.88 -3.58 13.02
C PHE A 33 40.41 -4.01 13.14
N HIS A 34 40.14 -5.30 13.35
CA HIS A 34 38.77 -5.79 13.51
C HIS A 34 38.08 -5.25 14.77
N ILE A 35 38.80 -5.11 15.88
CA ILE A 35 38.26 -4.50 17.10
C ILE A 35 37.88 -3.04 16.83
N GLY A 36 38.78 -2.24 16.25
CA GLY A 36 38.49 -0.84 15.93
C GLY A 36 37.34 -0.68 14.91
N LEU A 37 37.25 -1.58 13.93
CA LEU A 37 36.14 -1.59 12.98
C LEU A 37 34.82 -1.99 13.66
N GLY A 38 34.87 -2.88 14.64
CA GLY A 38 33.73 -3.23 15.50
C GLY A 38 33.25 -2.03 16.33
N GLU A 39 34.16 -1.33 17.01
CA GLU A 39 33.85 -0.15 17.81
C GLU A 39 33.27 1.00 16.97
N THR A 40 33.87 1.29 15.83
CA THR A 40 33.33 2.32 14.93
C THR A 40 31.95 1.95 14.40
N ARG A 41 31.73 0.67 14.07
CA ARG A 41 30.41 0.19 13.64
C ARG A 41 29.36 0.32 14.73
N THR A 42 29.68 -0.02 15.98
CA THR A 42 28.72 0.13 17.09
C THR A 42 28.42 1.60 17.39
N HIS A 43 29.42 2.48 17.35
CA HIS A 43 29.21 3.93 17.50
C HIS A 43 28.31 4.51 16.40
N VAL A 44 28.54 4.12 15.14
CA VAL A 44 27.69 4.56 14.03
C VAL A 44 26.27 4.02 14.17
N SER A 45 26.09 2.76 14.57
CA SER A 45 24.76 2.16 14.81
C SER A 45 24.01 2.89 15.93
N SER A 46 24.68 3.10 17.08
CA SER A 46 24.11 3.82 18.22
C SER A 46 23.71 5.25 17.84
N SER A 47 24.57 5.96 17.11
CA SER A 47 24.27 7.32 16.64
C SER A 47 23.11 7.35 15.63
N ALA A 48 23.03 6.36 14.75
CA ALA A 48 21.91 6.22 13.81
C ALA A 48 20.58 5.91 14.55
N GLU A 49 20.62 5.09 15.59
CA GLU A 49 19.44 4.79 16.42
C GLU A 49 18.97 6.01 17.22
N GLU A 50 19.88 6.78 17.81
CA GLU A 50 19.57 8.02 18.51
C GLU A 50 18.93 9.06 17.58
N THR A 51 19.52 9.29 16.41
CA THR A 51 18.98 10.24 15.43
C THR A 51 17.62 9.79 14.92
N ARG A 52 17.43 8.49 14.67
CA ARG A 52 16.13 7.91 14.30
C ARG A 52 15.10 8.08 15.41
N ALA A 53 15.46 7.88 16.67
CA ALA A 53 14.57 8.07 17.81
C ALA A 53 14.13 9.54 17.95
N LEU A 54 15.08 10.48 17.83
CA LEU A 54 14.79 11.92 17.86
C LEU A 54 13.87 12.34 16.71
N LEU A 55 14.15 11.87 15.49
CA LEU A 55 13.35 12.20 14.31
C LEU A 55 11.91 11.67 14.44
N ASN A 56 11.77 10.42 14.90
CA ASN A 56 10.45 9.82 15.13
C ASN A 56 9.67 10.54 16.23
N GLY A 57 10.35 10.96 17.30
CA GLY A 57 9.74 11.75 18.37
C GLY A 57 9.20 13.09 17.85
N ALA A 58 10.05 13.85 17.16
CA ALA A 58 9.69 15.14 16.58
C ALA A 58 8.54 15.01 15.55
N LEU A 59 8.55 13.95 14.75
CA LEU A 59 7.50 13.70 13.76
C LEU A 59 6.18 13.34 14.42
N ASN A 60 6.20 12.50 15.46
CA ASN A 60 5.01 12.15 16.22
C ASN A 60 4.41 13.38 16.92
N GLU A 61 5.26 14.21 17.53
CA GLU A 61 4.83 15.47 18.16
C GLU A 61 4.22 16.45 17.15
N THR A 62 4.82 16.58 15.96
CA THR A 62 4.28 17.44 14.89
C THR A 62 2.92 16.90 14.40
N CYS A 63 2.77 15.58 14.29
CA CYS A 63 1.51 14.95 13.91
C CYS A 63 0.41 15.20 14.95
N THR A 64 0.72 15.08 16.26
CA THR A 64 -0.27 15.36 17.31
C THR A 64 -0.67 16.83 17.29
N GLN A 65 0.29 17.76 17.19
CA GLN A 65 0.01 19.18 17.09
C GLN A 65 -0.89 19.54 15.89
N LEU A 66 -0.63 18.95 14.72
CA LEU A 66 -1.43 19.20 13.52
C LEU A 66 -2.85 18.64 13.68
N ASN A 67 -2.98 17.45 14.26
CA ASN A 67 -4.28 16.84 14.52
C ASN A 67 -5.11 17.66 15.51
N ASP A 68 -4.49 18.13 16.59
CA ASP A 68 -5.13 19.00 17.59
C ASP A 68 -5.56 20.33 16.98
N ALA A 69 -4.71 20.97 16.17
CA ALA A 69 -5.05 22.20 15.46
C ALA A 69 -6.21 22.01 14.47
N SER A 70 -6.25 20.88 13.77
CA SER A 70 -7.34 20.52 12.86
C SER A 70 -8.65 20.31 13.63
N ASN A 71 -8.60 19.57 14.74
CA ASN A 71 -9.74 19.36 15.62
C ASN A 71 -10.30 20.69 16.16
N GLN A 72 -9.41 21.56 16.62
CA GLN A 72 -9.77 22.88 17.12
C GLN A 72 -10.44 23.73 16.04
N THR A 73 -9.90 23.73 14.83
CA THR A 73 -10.46 24.49 13.69
C THR A 73 -11.86 23.99 13.33
N ARG A 74 -12.07 22.67 13.36
CA ARG A 74 -13.38 22.07 13.11
C ARG A 74 -14.40 22.47 14.18
N GLN A 75 -13.99 22.47 15.44
CA GLN A 75 -14.86 22.86 16.55
C GLN A 75 -15.21 24.36 16.50
N ASP A 76 -14.26 25.22 16.13
CA ASP A 76 -14.50 26.64 15.89
C ASP A 76 -15.52 26.85 14.76
N LEU A 77 -15.31 26.18 13.62
CA LEU A 77 -16.21 26.28 12.47
C LEU A 77 -17.62 25.78 12.82
N ALA A 78 -17.74 24.66 13.53
CA ALA A 78 -19.03 24.13 13.97
C ALA A 78 -19.77 25.13 14.87
N SER A 79 -19.06 25.75 15.81
CA SER A 79 -19.62 26.78 16.71
C SER A 79 -20.09 28.01 15.94
N ARG A 80 -19.31 28.45 14.93
CA ARG A 80 -19.67 29.59 14.08
C ARG A 80 -20.87 29.28 13.18
N ILE A 81 -20.96 28.08 12.63
CA ILE A 81 -22.13 27.64 11.84
C ILE A 81 -23.39 27.67 12.70
N GLU A 82 -23.32 27.16 13.93
CA GLU A 82 -24.48 27.14 14.82
C GLU A 82 -24.89 28.56 15.24
N ALA A 83 -23.92 29.45 15.50
CA ALA A 83 -24.20 30.86 15.76
C ALA A 83 -24.92 31.53 14.57
N VAL A 84 -24.44 31.31 13.34
CA VAL A 84 -25.08 31.84 12.13
C VAL A 84 -26.49 31.26 11.95
N ARG A 85 -26.69 29.96 12.20
CA ARG A 85 -28.02 29.33 12.16
C ARG A 85 -28.98 29.96 13.18
N ALA A 86 -28.51 30.24 14.39
CA ALA A 86 -29.31 30.89 15.43
C ALA A 86 -29.70 32.32 14.99
N ASP A 87 -28.78 33.07 14.40
CA ASP A 87 -29.06 34.42 13.88
C ASP A 87 -30.06 34.41 12.71
N VAL A 88 -29.91 33.50 11.76
CA VAL A 88 -30.88 33.31 10.66
C VAL A 88 -32.28 32.98 11.20
N SER A 89 -32.36 32.09 12.20
CA SER A 89 -33.63 31.69 12.82
C SER A 89 -34.33 32.88 13.49
N ARG A 90 -33.57 33.79 14.12
CA ARG A 90 -34.11 35.02 14.72
C ARG A 90 -34.66 35.98 13.68
N LEU A 91 -33.95 36.16 12.55
CA LEU A 91 -34.37 37.04 11.47
C LEU A 91 -35.69 36.56 10.82
N HIS A 92 -35.84 35.26 10.59
CA HIS A 92 -37.09 34.66 10.06
C HIS A 92 -38.30 34.87 10.98
N LEU A 93 -38.11 34.92 12.30
CA LEU A 93 -39.20 35.15 13.25
C LEU A 93 -39.71 36.60 13.23
N THR A 94 -38.85 37.57 12.93
CA THR A 94 -39.22 39.00 12.84
C THR A 94 -39.93 39.40 11.55
N GLU A 95 -39.84 38.60 10.48
CA GLU A 95 -40.48 38.90 9.19
C GLU A 95 -41.90 38.31 9.06
N SER A 96 -42.28 37.41 9.97
CA SER A 96 -43.65 36.89 10.07
C SER A 96 -44.60 37.90 10.73
N ARG A 97 -45.03 38.92 9.97
CA ARG A 97 -46.13 39.81 10.35
C ARG A 97 -47.46 39.04 10.22
N PRO A 98 -48.29 38.92 11.29
CA PRO A 98 -49.56 38.23 11.20
C PRO A 98 -50.58 39.12 10.47
N GLY A 99 -51.06 38.66 9.32
CA GLY A 99 -52.33 39.14 8.75
C GLY A 99 -53.50 38.48 9.48
N PRO A 100 -54.63 39.18 9.74
CA PRO A 100 -55.74 38.58 10.45
C PRO A 100 -56.57 37.74 9.48
N VAL A 101 -56.52 36.41 9.61
CA VAL A 101 -57.49 35.54 8.95
C VAL A 101 -57.95 34.45 9.91
N THR A 102 -59.16 34.69 10.43
CA THR A 102 -60.22 33.76 10.86
C THR A 102 -59.87 32.29 11.09
N ARG A 103 -60.03 31.88 12.37
CA ARG A 103 -60.83 30.74 12.86
C ARG A 103 -61.02 29.57 11.89
N SER A 104 -60.31 28.49 12.16
CA SER A 104 -60.86 27.13 12.27
C SER A 104 -59.82 26.25 12.97
N GLU A 105 -60.18 25.78 14.15
CA GLU A 105 -59.50 24.73 14.91
C GLU A 105 -59.74 23.40 14.17
N PRO A 106 -58.70 22.66 13.72
CA PRO A 106 -58.90 21.30 13.28
C PRO A 106 -58.81 20.37 14.50
N GLU A 107 -59.83 19.52 14.65
CA GLU A 107 -59.85 18.41 15.60
C GLU A 107 -58.57 17.56 15.46
N PRO A 108 -58.05 16.99 16.57
CA PRO A 108 -56.88 16.13 16.51
C PRO A 108 -57.25 14.82 15.81
N GLU A 109 -56.88 14.70 14.53
CA GLU A 109 -56.93 13.42 13.83
C GLU A 109 -56.05 12.40 14.55
N THR A 110 -56.64 11.24 14.76
CA THR A 110 -56.13 10.13 15.54
C THR A 110 -54.83 9.64 14.90
N GLN A 111 -53.73 9.65 15.66
CA GLN A 111 -52.48 9.02 15.24
C GLN A 111 -52.76 7.54 14.93
N PRO A 112 -52.32 7.00 13.78
CA PRO A 112 -52.40 5.57 13.54
C PRO A 112 -51.60 4.85 14.63
N GLU A 113 -52.22 3.83 15.25
CA GLU A 113 -51.59 2.96 16.23
C GLU A 113 -50.25 2.47 15.66
N ARG A 114 -49.16 2.79 16.36
CA ARG A 114 -47.83 2.28 16.04
C ARG A 114 -47.89 0.76 16.22
N GLU A 115 -47.62 0.02 15.15
CA GLU A 115 -47.32 -1.41 15.27
C GLU A 115 -46.24 -1.60 16.36
N PRO A 116 -46.37 -2.61 17.23
CA PRO A 116 -45.37 -2.86 18.25
C PRO A 116 -44.03 -3.17 17.58
N GLU A 117 -43.00 -2.40 17.95
CA GLU A 117 -41.63 -2.65 17.55
C GLU A 117 -41.28 -4.12 17.83
N PRO A 118 -40.66 -4.85 16.88
CA PRO A 118 -40.19 -6.20 17.14
C PRO A 118 -39.20 -6.16 18.31
N ALA A 119 -39.38 -7.09 19.26
CA ALA A 119 -38.52 -7.22 20.42
C ALA A 119 -37.05 -7.28 19.97
N PRO A 120 -36.13 -6.62 20.69
CA PRO A 120 -34.72 -6.68 20.37
C PRO A 120 -34.25 -8.14 20.38
N GLU A 121 -33.62 -8.56 19.27
CA GLU A 121 -32.92 -9.83 19.23
C GLU A 121 -31.88 -9.87 20.37
N PRO A 122 -31.73 -11.01 21.06
CA PRO A 122 -30.78 -11.12 22.15
C PRO A 122 -29.38 -10.79 21.65
N GLU A 123 -28.67 -9.92 22.40
CA GLU A 123 -27.28 -9.59 22.14
C GLU A 123 -26.46 -10.90 22.01
N PRO A 124 -25.61 -11.04 20.98
CA PRO A 124 -24.71 -12.17 20.89
C PRO A 124 -23.82 -12.20 22.12
N GLU A 125 -23.71 -13.38 22.75
CA GLU A 125 -22.80 -13.58 23.88
C GLU A 125 -21.39 -13.09 23.51
N PRO A 126 -20.68 -12.42 24.43
CA PRO A 126 -19.32 -11.96 24.16
C PRO A 126 -18.44 -13.16 23.82
N GLU A 127 -17.81 -13.11 22.65
CA GLU A 127 -16.75 -14.04 22.28
C GLU A 127 -15.66 -14.04 23.36
N PRO A 128 -15.08 -15.20 23.69
CA PRO A 128 -14.05 -15.30 24.72
C PRO A 128 -12.87 -14.38 24.38
N GLU A 129 -12.38 -13.65 25.39
CA GLU A 129 -11.19 -12.81 25.28
C GLU A 129 -10.03 -13.60 24.65
N PRO A 130 -9.36 -13.07 23.60
CA PRO A 130 -8.19 -13.71 23.05
C PRO A 130 -7.10 -13.83 24.12
N GLU A 131 -6.57 -15.04 24.29
CA GLU A 131 -5.44 -15.30 25.17
C GLU A 131 -4.28 -14.35 24.85
N PRO A 132 -3.53 -13.88 25.85
CA PRO A 132 -2.41 -12.97 25.66
C PRO A 132 -1.37 -13.59 24.73
N VAL A 133 -1.21 -12.98 23.56
CA VAL A 133 -0.14 -13.27 22.60
C VAL A 133 1.21 -13.10 23.33
N PRO A 134 2.11 -14.09 23.31
CA PRO A 134 3.43 -13.94 23.90
C PRO A 134 4.16 -12.76 23.23
N PRO A 135 4.99 -12.01 23.98
CA PRO A 135 5.73 -10.88 23.41
C PRO A 135 6.58 -11.37 22.23
N PRO A 136 6.72 -10.56 21.17
CA PRO A 136 7.55 -10.93 20.03
C PRO A 136 8.94 -11.23 20.53
N ALA A 137 9.39 -12.48 20.33
CA ALA A 137 10.78 -12.83 20.47
C ALA A 137 11.55 -11.90 19.53
N SER A 138 12.40 -11.06 20.12
CA SER A 138 13.39 -10.27 19.42
C SER A 138 14.07 -11.18 18.39
N GLN A 139 13.74 -10.98 17.12
CA GLN A 139 14.53 -11.54 16.03
C GLN A 139 15.87 -10.83 16.09
N GLU A 140 16.84 -11.51 16.70
CA GLU A 140 18.24 -11.28 16.40
C GLU A 140 18.41 -11.28 14.88
N ALA A 141 19.08 -10.24 14.38
CA ALA A 141 19.39 -10.08 12.97
C ALA A 141 19.99 -11.38 12.40
N PRO A 142 19.43 -11.97 11.33
CA PRO A 142 20.08 -13.08 10.68
C PRO A 142 21.29 -12.54 9.93
N THR A 143 22.47 -12.84 10.49
CA THR A 143 23.71 -12.86 9.73
C THR A 143 23.57 -13.92 8.63
N SER A 144 23.64 -13.44 7.38
CA SER A 144 24.13 -14.12 6.19
C SER A 144 23.94 -15.64 6.15
N HIS A 145 22.86 -16.09 5.52
CA HIS A 145 22.86 -17.37 4.80
C HIS A 145 22.72 -17.07 3.31
N ALA A 146 23.85 -17.18 2.61
CA ALA A 146 23.97 -17.08 1.17
C ALA A 146 23.09 -18.14 0.49
N SER A 147 21.90 -17.72 0.05
CA SER A 147 21.10 -18.25 -1.07
C SER A 147 19.82 -17.41 -1.24
N ASP A 148 19.90 -16.07 -1.28
CA ASP A 148 18.73 -15.22 -1.54
C ASP A 148 19.04 -13.83 -2.14
N ASP A 149 20.16 -13.67 -2.84
CA ASP A 149 20.51 -12.36 -3.43
C ASP A 149 19.51 -11.92 -4.53
N GLY A 150 18.70 -12.85 -5.07
CA GLY A 150 17.72 -12.58 -6.11
C GLY A 150 16.37 -12.04 -5.61
N ASP A 151 15.76 -12.63 -4.57
CA ASP A 151 14.44 -12.20 -4.08
C ASP A 151 14.53 -10.88 -3.32
N GLY A 152 15.55 -10.75 -2.46
CA GLY A 152 15.89 -9.49 -1.78
C GLY A 152 16.04 -8.33 -2.75
N GLN A 153 16.80 -8.54 -3.81
CA GLN A 153 17.04 -7.51 -4.82
C GLN A 153 15.77 -7.15 -5.60
N ARG A 154 14.97 -8.13 -6.01
CA ARG A 154 13.69 -7.89 -6.70
C ARG A 154 12.72 -7.08 -5.85
N HIS A 155 12.70 -7.33 -4.54
CA HIS A 155 11.86 -6.56 -3.63
C HIS A 155 12.31 -5.10 -3.53
N LEU A 156 13.61 -4.87 -3.36
CA LEU A 156 14.16 -3.52 -3.28
C LEU A 156 13.89 -2.72 -4.56
N GLU A 157 14.00 -3.37 -5.73
CA GLU A 157 13.65 -2.77 -7.02
C GLU A 157 12.16 -2.42 -7.12
N ALA A 158 11.27 -3.29 -6.64
CA ALA A 158 9.84 -3.01 -6.62
C ALA A 158 9.49 -1.85 -5.69
N LEU A 159 10.15 -1.74 -4.53
CA LEU A 159 9.98 -0.61 -3.61
C LEU A 159 10.49 0.70 -4.20
N ASP A 160 11.64 0.70 -4.87
CA ASP A 160 12.17 1.89 -5.55
C ASP A 160 11.26 2.33 -6.72
N ALA A 161 10.75 1.37 -7.50
CA ALA A 161 9.75 1.64 -8.53
C ALA A 161 8.47 2.28 -7.94
N ALA A 162 7.96 1.75 -6.83
CA ALA A 162 6.80 2.30 -6.14
C ALA A 162 7.05 3.72 -5.59
N ALA A 163 8.25 4.00 -5.06
CA ALA A 163 8.63 5.30 -4.54
C ALA A 163 8.65 6.41 -5.62
N ARG A 164 8.89 6.02 -6.87
CA ARG A 164 8.91 6.94 -8.03
C ARG A 164 7.51 7.26 -8.56
N ILE A 165 6.47 6.58 -8.09
CA ILE A 165 5.09 6.75 -8.55
C ILE A 165 4.34 7.67 -7.59
N SER A 166 3.81 8.78 -8.12
CA SER A 166 2.96 9.69 -7.33
C SER A 166 1.57 9.09 -7.10
N THR A 167 0.97 8.47 -8.11
CA THR A 167 -0.35 7.82 -8.03
C THR A 167 -0.45 6.70 -9.06
N VAL A 168 -0.97 5.55 -8.63
CA VAL A 168 -1.26 4.38 -9.46
C VAL A 168 -2.75 4.05 -9.40
N ARG A 169 -3.35 3.70 -10.53
CA ARG A 169 -4.72 3.15 -10.59
C ARG A 169 -4.61 1.64 -10.65
N LEU A 170 -4.98 0.97 -9.56
CA LEU A 170 -5.00 -0.48 -9.49
C LEU A 170 -6.38 -0.98 -9.91
N ALA A 171 -6.45 -1.72 -11.00
CA ALA A 171 -7.65 -2.43 -11.45
C ALA A 171 -7.51 -3.93 -11.14
N CYS A 172 -8.32 -4.45 -10.22
CA CYS A 172 -8.29 -5.86 -9.82
C CYS A 172 -9.68 -6.39 -9.47
N HIS A 173 -9.81 -7.70 -9.27
CA HIS A 173 -11.08 -8.28 -8.81
C HIS A 173 -11.43 -7.78 -7.39
N ARG A 174 -12.72 -7.60 -7.10
CA ARG A 174 -13.22 -7.12 -5.79
C ARG A 174 -12.66 -7.91 -4.61
N ASP A 175 -12.56 -9.23 -4.74
CA ASP A 175 -12.05 -10.10 -3.68
C ASP A 175 -10.55 -9.90 -3.41
N LEU A 176 -9.76 -9.61 -4.45
CA LEU A 176 -8.33 -9.31 -4.31
C LEU A 176 -8.12 -7.97 -3.64
N TRP A 177 -8.97 -7.00 -3.96
CA TRP A 177 -9.00 -5.71 -3.28
C TRP A 177 -9.36 -5.86 -1.80
N ALA A 178 -10.41 -6.63 -1.49
CA ALA A 178 -10.83 -6.89 -0.11
C ALA A 178 -9.69 -7.53 0.69
N TYR A 179 -9.04 -8.55 0.13
CA TYR A 179 -7.88 -9.19 0.74
C TYR A 179 -6.73 -8.20 0.97
N LEU A 180 -6.40 -7.37 -0.02
CA LEU A 180 -5.32 -6.38 0.11
C LEU A 180 -5.63 -5.38 1.22
N VAL A 181 -6.86 -4.85 1.27
CA VAL A 181 -7.26 -3.91 2.32
C VAL A 181 -7.25 -4.58 3.69
N GLU A 182 -7.76 -5.80 3.82
CA GLU A 182 -7.77 -6.55 5.08
C GLU A 182 -6.36 -6.72 5.67
N ASN A 183 -5.37 -7.03 4.81
CA ASN A 183 -4.00 -7.24 5.25
C ASN A 183 -3.24 -5.93 5.48
N VAL A 184 -3.51 -4.88 4.70
CA VAL A 184 -2.67 -3.66 4.67
C VAL A 184 -3.32 -2.49 5.43
N ALA A 185 -4.61 -2.53 5.76
CA ALA A 185 -5.31 -1.42 6.43
C ALA A 185 -4.70 -1.02 7.79
N HIS A 186 -4.01 -1.94 8.46
CA HIS A 186 -3.39 -1.71 9.76
C HIS A 186 -2.02 -1.02 9.64
N GLU A 187 -1.48 -0.87 8.43
CA GLU A 187 -0.16 -0.28 8.20
C GLU A 187 -0.17 1.24 8.30
N ARG A 188 0.83 1.78 9.01
CA ARG A 188 0.97 3.22 9.31
C ARG A 188 1.02 4.11 8.05
N TYR A 189 1.46 3.57 6.93
CA TYR A 189 1.66 4.32 5.68
C TYR A 189 0.61 4.03 4.61
N PHE A 190 -0.32 3.10 4.88
CA PHE A 190 -1.41 2.81 3.97
C PHE A 190 -2.51 3.85 4.10
N ARG A 191 -2.89 4.46 2.98
CA ARG A 191 -4.04 5.35 2.90
C ARG A 191 -5.08 4.68 2.02
N VAL A 192 -6.25 4.45 2.60
CA VAL A 192 -7.40 3.93 1.84
C VAL A 192 -7.76 4.98 0.78
N PRO A 193 -7.91 4.58 -0.50
CA PRO A 193 -8.32 5.50 -1.56
C PRO A 193 -9.68 6.11 -1.29
N ASP A 194 -9.81 7.43 -1.48
CA ASP A 194 -11.08 8.16 -1.32
C ASP A 194 -12.15 7.73 -2.34
N LYS A 195 -11.73 7.16 -3.48
CA LYS A 195 -12.60 6.66 -4.55
C LYS A 195 -12.15 5.28 -5.00
N VAL A 196 -13.06 4.32 -4.86
CA VAL A 196 -12.97 2.98 -5.45
C VAL A 196 -14.12 2.86 -6.46
N GLU A 197 -13.79 2.83 -7.74
CA GLU A 197 -14.75 2.71 -8.83
C GLU A 197 -15.07 1.22 -9.04
N ALA A 198 -16.35 0.87 -9.13
CA ALA A 198 -16.74 -0.45 -9.59
C ALA A 198 -16.62 -0.50 -11.12
N LEU A 199 -15.97 -1.55 -11.62
CA LEU A 199 -15.89 -1.90 -13.04
C LEU A 199 -16.79 -3.11 -13.32
N ASP A 200 -17.00 -3.41 -14.60
CA ASP A 200 -17.76 -4.58 -15.00
C ASP A 200 -17.08 -5.89 -14.54
N HIS A 201 -17.88 -6.96 -14.46
CA HIS A 201 -17.40 -8.32 -14.15
C HIS A 201 -16.78 -8.47 -12.75
N GLY A 202 -17.22 -7.68 -11.77
CA GLY A 202 -16.75 -7.77 -10.38
C GLY A 202 -15.35 -7.23 -10.17
N ARG A 203 -14.83 -6.42 -11.11
CA ARG A 203 -13.57 -5.70 -10.96
C ARG A 203 -13.80 -4.35 -10.30
N ILE A 204 -12.75 -3.82 -9.70
CA ILE A 204 -12.74 -2.49 -9.08
C ILE A 204 -11.47 -1.76 -9.52
N ARG A 205 -11.53 -0.43 -9.57
CA ARG A 205 -10.38 0.44 -9.78
C ARG A 205 -10.20 1.33 -8.57
N ALA A 206 -9.01 1.33 -7.99
CA ALA A 206 -8.67 2.14 -6.83
C ALA A 206 -7.38 2.92 -7.06
N ALA A 207 -7.36 4.21 -6.68
CA ALA A 207 -6.18 5.06 -6.80
C ALA A 207 -5.30 4.93 -5.55
N LEU A 208 -4.15 4.26 -5.67
CA LEU A 208 -3.18 4.11 -4.59
C LEU A 208 -2.04 5.12 -4.73
N SER A 209 -1.54 5.60 -3.59
CA SER A 209 -0.33 6.42 -3.55
C SER A 209 0.92 5.53 -3.52
N GLY A 210 2.08 6.06 -3.94
CA GLY A 210 3.37 5.36 -3.82
C GLY A 210 3.64 4.82 -2.41
N PRO A 211 3.45 5.59 -1.32
CA PRO A 211 3.59 5.09 0.05
C PRO A 211 2.64 3.94 0.39
N SER A 212 1.39 3.98 -0.10
CA SER A 212 0.43 2.89 0.11
C SER A 212 0.81 1.63 -0.67
N LEU A 213 1.43 1.79 -1.84
CA LEU A 213 1.96 0.68 -2.63
C LEU A 213 3.20 0.04 -1.97
N ILE A 214 4.08 0.86 -1.39
CA ILE A 214 5.22 0.40 -0.57
C ILE A 214 4.73 -0.42 0.62
N ALA A 215 3.73 0.09 1.35
CA ALA A 215 3.13 -0.62 2.48
C ALA A 215 2.53 -1.96 2.04
N ALA A 216 1.79 -1.98 0.92
CA ALA A 216 1.21 -3.21 0.39
C ALA A 216 2.29 -4.24 -0.01
N LEU A 217 3.35 -3.83 -0.69
CA LEU A 217 4.46 -4.73 -1.07
C LEU A 217 5.19 -5.30 0.15
N ALA A 218 5.41 -4.49 1.19
CA ALA A 218 6.07 -4.93 2.42
C ALA A 218 5.25 -6.00 3.14
N VAL A 219 3.95 -5.74 3.35
CA VAL A 219 3.03 -6.69 4.02
C VAL A 219 2.91 -7.98 3.22
N LEU A 220 2.69 -7.90 1.91
CA LEU A 220 2.55 -9.10 1.07
C LEU A 220 3.83 -9.95 1.09
N ARG A 221 5.02 -9.32 1.15
CA ARG A 221 6.31 -10.03 1.28
C ARG A 221 6.48 -10.72 2.63
N GLU A 222 6.06 -10.07 3.71
CA GLU A 222 6.08 -10.68 5.04
C GLU A 222 5.12 -11.88 5.09
N ARG A 223 3.89 -11.72 4.61
CA ARG A 223 2.85 -12.76 4.61
C ARG A 223 3.22 -13.98 3.75
N GLN A 224 3.90 -13.81 2.62
CA GLN A 224 4.39 -14.95 1.83
C GLN A 224 5.58 -15.68 2.47
N SER A 225 6.36 -14.97 3.30
CA SER A 225 7.56 -15.50 3.96
C SER A 225 7.23 -16.17 5.29
N SER A 226 6.14 -15.73 5.93
CA SER A 226 5.53 -16.31 7.12
C SER A 226 4.91 -17.67 6.81
N ARG A 227 5.75 -18.69 6.62
CA ARG A 227 5.36 -20.10 6.72
C ARG A 227 5.20 -20.46 8.20
N THR A 228 4.25 -19.84 8.87
CA THR A 228 3.95 -20.20 10.26
C THR A 228 3.18 -21.52 10.28
N SER A 229 3.61 -22.44 11.14
CA SER A 229 3.03 -23.77 11.27
C SER A 229 1.66 -23.65 11.93
N GLY A 230 0.61 -23.44 11.14
CA GLY A 230 -0.78 -23.30 11.61
C GLY A 230 -1.64 -22.36 10.76
N GLU A 231 -1.04 -21.57 9.87
CA GLU A 231 -1.77 -20.71 8.95
C GLU A 231 -2.30 -21.52 7.76
N GLU A 232 -3.57 -21.30 7.39
CA GLU A 232 -4.17 -21.99 6.24
C GLU A 232 -3.27 -21.80 5.00
N PRO A 233 -2.81 -22.89 4.35
CA PRO A 233 -1.88 -22.82 3.22
C PRO A 233 -2.33 -21.89 2.07
N GLY A 234 -3.62 -21.57 2.01
CA GLY A 234 -4.23 -20.66 1.02
C GLY A 234 -3.90 -19.18 1.21
N ALA A 235 -3.76 -18.68 2.45
CA ALA A 235 -3.52 -17.25 2.70
C ALA A 235 -2.15 -16.79 2.16
N GLY A 236 -1.11 -17.59 2.35
CA GLY A 236 0.22 -17.34 1.79
C GLY A 236 0.32 -17.55 0.27
N ALA A 237 -0.64 -18.25 -0.35
CA ALA A 237 -0.69 -18.41 -1.80
C ALA A 237 -1.23 -17.15 -2.48
N GLN A 238 -2.31 -16.56 -1.95
CA GLN A 238 -2.89 -15.30 -2.45
C GLN A 238 -1.91 -14.13 -2.29
N ALA A 239 -1.25 -14.01 -1.13
CA ALA A 239 -0.23 -12.98 -0.89
C ALA A 239 0.88 -13.01 -1.94
N ARG A 240 1.40 -14.21 -2.24
CA ARG A 240 2.48 -14.42 -3.19
C ARG A 240 2.09 -14.06 -4.62
N VAL A 241 0.89 -14.46 -5.04
CA VAL A 241 0.38 -14.16 -6.39
C VAL A 241 0.18 -12.67 -6.56
N LEU A 242 -0.40 -11.98 -5.57
CA LEU A 242 -0.55 -10.53 -5.58
C LEU A 242 0.79 -9.80 -5.57
N TYR A 243 1.72 -10.22 -4.71
CA TYR A 243 3.07 -9.66 -4.63
C TYR A 243 3.80 -9.78 -5.96
N THR A 244 3.77 -10.97 -6.58
CA THR A 244 4.43 -11.23 -7.86
C THR A 244 3.81 -10.38 -8.96
N SER A 245 2.47 -10.36 -9.05
CA SER A 245 1.75 -9.59 -10.07
C SER A 245 2.02 -8.08 -9.96
N LEU A 246 2.03 -7.52 -8.75
CA LEU A 246 2.36 -6.11 -8.51
C LEU A 246 3.83 -5.81 -8.87
N SER A 247 4.75 -6.68 -8.46
CA SER A 247 6.18 -6.49 -8.71
C SER A 247 6.50 -6.57 -10.22
N ASP A 248 5.86 -7.48 -10.94
CA ASP A 248 6.03 -7.62 -12.39
C ASP A 248 5.42 -6.43 -13.12
N ALA A 249 4.22 -5.99 -12.75
CA ALA A 249 3.62 -4.77 -13.31
C ALA A 249 4.51 -3.53 -13.09
N LEU A 250 5.07 -3.35 -11.89
CA LEU A 250 5.98 -2.24 -11.60
C LEU A 250 7.30 -2.32 -12.39
N ARG A 251 7.80 -3.54 -12.61
CA ARG A 251 8.97 -3.78 -13.46
C ARG A 251 8.68 -3.41 -14.91
N ASP A 252 7.55 -3.85 -15.44
CA ASP A 252 7.11 -3.54 -16.81
C ASP A 252 6.92 -2.04 -17.02
N LEU A 253 6.40 -1.33 -16.02
CA LEU A 253 6.27 0.13 -16.06
C LEU A 253 7.62 0.85 -16.00
N THR A 254 8.59 0.26 -15.31
CA THR A 254 9.95 0.82 -15.20
C THR A 254 10.76 0.60 -16.48
N HIS A 255 10.54 -0.51 -17.19
CA HIS A 255 11.27 -0.88 -18.41
C HIS A 255 10.49 -0.68 -19.72
N GLY A 256 9.19 -0.39 -19.65
CA GLY A 256 8.30 -0.24 -20.79
C GLY A 256 8.34 1.15 -21.44
N PRO A 257 7.75 1.30 -22.64
CA PRO A 257 7.68 2.58 -23.34
C PRO A 257 6.84 3.57 -22.53
N ARG A 258 7.42 4.73 -22.20
CA ARG A 258 6.71 5.82 -21.54
C ARG A 258 5.62 6.35 -22.47
N THR A 259 4.37 6.00 -22.22
CA THR A 259 3.22 6.63 -22.88
C THR A 259 3.11 8.07 -22.37
N VAL A 260 3.33 9.04 -23.26
CA VAL A 260 3.54 10.47 -22.95
C VAL A 260 2.27 11.21 -22.47
N HIS A 261 1.12 10.53 -22.28
CA HIS A 261 -0.16 11.24 -22.11
C HIS A 261 -1.03 10.89 -20.90
N ASP A 262 -0.54 10.14 -19.91
CA ASP A 262 -1.29 9.98 -18.65
C ASP A 262 -0.40 10.29 -17.42
N PRO A 263 -0.76 11.26 -16.56
CA PRO A 263 -0.04 11.50 -15.29
C PRO A 263 -0.23 10.37 -14.27
N HIS A 264 -1.10 9.40 -14.56
CA HIS A 264 -1.35 8.24 -13.71
C HIS A 264 -0.83 6.96 -14.36
N VAL A 265 -0.38 6.04 -13.50
CA VAL A 265 0.09 4.73 -13.90
C VAL A 265 -1.04 3.73 -13.70
N ASP A 266 -1.53 3.08 -14.76
CA ASP A 266 -2.54 2.02 -14.64
C ASP A 266 -1.86 0.65 -14.46
N ILE A 267 -2.23 -0.05 -13.37
CA ILE A 267 -1.85 -1.45 -13.13
C ILE A 267 -3.11 -2.29 -13.18
N HIS A 268 -3.14 -3.25 -14.11
CA HIS A 268 -4.23 -4.22 -14.23
C HIS A 268 -3.77 -5.58 -13.70
N ILE A 269 -4.49 -6.11 -12.72
CA ILE A 269 -4.26 -7.46 -12.16
C ILE A 269 -5.50 -8.30 -12.44
N ASP A 270 -5.41 -9.16 -13.45
CA ASP A 270 -6.39 -10.20 -13.72
C ASP A 270 -5.75 -11.58 -13.53
N LEU A 271 -6.14 -12.27 -12.46
CA LEU A 271 -5.63 -13.61 -12.16
C LEU A 271 -6.36 -14.73 -12.93
N ARG A 272 -7.37 -14.39 -13.76
CA ARG A 272 -8.02 -15.34 -14.67
C ARG A 272 -7.33 -15.44 -16.03
N ASP A 273 -6.43 -14.52 -16.34
CA ASP A 273 -5.80 -14.43 -17.65
C ASP A 273 -4.26 -14.44 -17.53
N PRO A 274 -3.61 -15.62 -17.54
CA PRO A 274 -2.17 -15.69 -17.63
C PRO A 274 -1.74 -15.31 -19.05
N ALA A 275 -1.50 -14.01 -19.23
CA ALA A 275 -0.93 -13.32 -20.39
C ALA A 275 -1.93 -12.72 -21.39
N THR A 276 -2.06 -11.39 -21.37
CA THR A 276 -1.54 -10.56 -22.47
C THR A 276 -1.26 -9.12 -22.00
N PRO A 277 -0.07 -8.56 -22.23
CA PRO A 277 0.11 -7.11 -22.20
C PRO A 277 -0.39 -6.51 -23.52
N THR A 278 -0.89 -5.27 -23.44
CA THR A 278 -1.04 -4.29 -24.54
C THR A 278 -2.46 -4.10 -25.10
N ALA A 279 -3.00 -2.93 -24.75
CA ALA A 279 -3.86 -2.06 -25.55
C ALA A 279 -5.14 -2.67 -26.14
N GLU A 280 -6.27 -2.35 -25.50
CA GLU A 280 -7.49 -2.09 -26.25
C GLU A 280 -7.94 -0.65 -25.97
N ASN A 281 -7.41 0.20 -26.85
CA ASN A 281 -7.80 1.56 -27.09
C ASN A 281 -9.30 1.63 -27.41
N ASP A 282 -9.96 2.68 -26.95
CA ASP A 282 -11.30 3.11 -27.36
C ASP A 282 -11.59 2.78 -28.82
N ARG A 283 -12.63 1.98 -29.06
CA ARG A 283 -13.36 2.00 -30.32
C ARG A 283 -14.75 2.57 -30.04
N PRO A 284 -15.13 3.70 -30.66
CA PRO A 284 -16.48 4.20 -30.58
C PRO A 284 -17.43 3.22 -31.28
N GLU A 285 -18.62 3.10 -30.72
CA GLU A 285 -19.76 2.33 -31.21
C GLU A 285 -19.97 2.54 -32.72
N ASP A 286 -19.82 1.47 -33.51
CA ASP A 286 -20.23 1.45 -34.91
C ASP A 286 -21.76 1.32 -34.96
N ASP A 287 -22.38 2.32 -35.57
CA ASP A 287 -23.80 2.47 -35.89
C ASP A 287 -24.42 1.20 -36.53
N PRO A 288 -25.72 0.94 -36.34
CA PRO A 288 -26.42 -0.15 -37.01
C PRO A 288 -26.53 0.15 -38.52
N PRO A 289 -26.54 -0.89 -39.39
CA PRO A 289 -26.59 -0.66 -40.84
C PRO A 289 -27.93 -0.06 -41.23
N ALA A 290 -27.87 1.16 -41.76
CA ALA A 290 -28.98 1.86 -42.38
C ALA A 290 -29.49 1.08 -43.61
N ASP A 291 -30.78 0.82 -43.54
CA ASP A 291 -31.71 0.45 -44.59
C ASP A 291 -31.49 1.30 -45.85
N ASN A 292 -31.24 0.67 -47.00
CA ASN A 292 -31.15 1.35 -48.29
C ASN A 292 -32.32 0.90 -49.20
N PRO A 293 -33.00 1.82 -49.91
CA PRO A 293 -34.39 1.66 -50.34
C PRO A 293 -34.51 1.14 -51.81
N PRO A 294 -35.72 1.07 -52.42
CA PRO A 294 -36.12 -0.02 -53.32
C PRO A 294 -35.68 0.17 -54.78
N GLY A 295 -35.44 -0.95 -55.45
CA GLY A 295 -35.35 -1.01 -56.90
C GLY A 295 -36.72 -0.78 -57.54
N ASP A 296 -36.86 0.32 -58.27
CA ASP A 296 -37.96 0.55 -59.21
C ASP A 296 -37.37 0.87 -60.59
N GLY A 297 -37.02 -0.20 -61.33
CA GLY A 297 -36.74 -0.15 -62.75
C GLY A 297 -38.04 -0.31 -63.52
N ARG A 298 -38.67 0.81 -63.85
CA ARG A 298 -39.88 0.92 -64.69
C ARG A 298 -39.54 0.78 -66.20
N PRO A 299 -40.54 0.58 -67.07
CA PRO A 299 -40.66 -0.59 -67.92
C PRO A 299 -40.21 -0.36 -69.37
N GLU A 300 -39.99 -1.48 -70.05
CA GLU A 300 -39.90 -1.62 -71.50
C GLU A 300 -41.23 -1.21 -72.16
N ASP A 301 -41.18 -0.34 -73.18
CA ASP A 301 -42.11 -0.38 -74.31
C ASP A 301 -41.50 0.28 -75.56
N ASP A 302 -41.16 -0.61 -76.50
CA ASP A 302 -41.25 -0.62 -77.96
C ASP A 302 -41.02 0.62 -78.85
N GLY A 303 -40.31 0.32 -79.95
CA GLY A 303 -40.32 1.15 -81.15
C GLY A 303 -39.47 0.61 -82.30
N ALA A 304 -39.82 -0.55 -82.88
CA ALA A 304 -39.43 -0.90 -84.26
C ALA A 304 -40.37 -1.96 -84.91
N SER A 305 -41.51 -1.51 -85.45
CA SER A 305 -42.09 -1.85 -86.79
C SER A 305 -43.61 -1.70 -86.81
#